data_AF-A0AAP5JW05-F1
#
_entry.id   AF-A0AAP5JW05-F1
#
_cell.length_a   1.000
_cell.length_b   1.000
_cell.length_c   1.000
_cell.angle_alpha   90.00
_cell.angle_beta   90.00
_cell.angle_gamma   90.00
#
_symmetry.space_group_name_H-M   'P 1'
#
loop_
_entity.id
_entity.type
_entity.pdbx_description
1 polymer ?
#
loop_
_entity_poly.entity_id
_entity_poly.type
_entity_poly.pdbx_seq_one_letter_code
_entity_poly.pdbx_strand_id
1 'polypeptide(L)'
;MNKFKIELLEKAFENYNKHGNSETWHQCKNGDDWMYFSEAIRHLEDEGYITTDDFDPDEDDVFLAIAKPIRYELTTKGLSYIKEG
;
A
#
# COMPACT_ATOMS: atom_id res chain seq x y z
N MET A 1 10.34 -5.61 -8.40
CA MET A 1 9.45 -5.26 -7.27
C MET A 1 9.61 -6.32 -6.17
N ASN A 2 9.57 -5.98 -4.87
CA ASN A 2 9.58 -7.00 -3.80
C ASN A 2 8.17 -7.59 -3.59
N LYS A 3 8.03 -8.69 -2.84
CA LYS A 3 6.73 -9.37 -2.67
C LYS A 3 5.65 -8.49 -2.01
N PHE A 4 6.03 -7.65 -1.05
CA PHE A 4 5.10 -6.81 -0.29
C PHE A 4 4.52 -5.68 -1.15
N LYS A 5 5.36 -5.08 -2.01
CA LYS A 5 4.93 -4.11 -3.01
C LYS A 5 3.95 -4.74 -4.00
N ILE A 6 4.22 -5.96 -4.49
CA ILE A 6 3.31 -6.66 -5.41
C ILE A 6 1.97 -6.92 -4.73
N GLU A 7 1.98 -7.45 -3.51
CA GLU A 7 0.77 -7.74 -2.73
C GLU A 7 -0.11 -6.50 -2.55
N LEU A 8 0.48 -5.33 -2.24
CA LEU A 8 -0.25 -4.07 -2.11
C LEU A 8 -0.93 -3.64 -3.41
N LEU A 9 -0.21 -3.74 -4.53
CA LEU A 9 -0.74 -3.39 -5.85
C LEU A 9 -1.85 -4.36 -6.29
N GLU A 10 -1.66 -5.67 -6.10
CA GLU A 10 -2.65 -6.70 -6.43
C GLU A 10 -3.95 -6.48 -5.65
N LYS A 11 -3.84 -6.19 -4.35
CA LYS A 11 -5.01 -5.92 -3.51
C LYS A 11 -5.80 -4.71 -3.99
N ALA A 12 -5.11 -3.63 -4.35
CA ALA A 12 -5.76 -2.43 -4.87
C ALA A 12 -6.33 -2.64 -6.29
N PHE A 13 -5.67 -3.46 -7.11
CA PHE A 13 -6.17 -3.81 -8.43
C PHE A 13 -7.41 -4.71 -8.37
N GLU A 14 -7.45 -5.66 -7.44
CA GLU A 14 -8.64 -6.45 -7.17
C GLU A 14 -9.82 -5.56 -6.77
N ASN A 15 -9.58 -4.56 -5.90
CA ASN A 15 -10.62 -3.63 -5.48
C ASN A 15 -11.13 -2.81 -6.68
N TYR A 16 -10.20 -2.32 -7.52
CA TYR A 16 -10.52 -1.62 -8.76
C TYR A 16 -11.38 -2.48 -9.70
N ASN A 17 -11.04 -3.75 -9.89
CA ASN A 17 -11.80 -4.65 -10.77
C ASN A 17 -13.22 -4.95 -10.24
N LYS A 18 -13.40 -4.99 -8.91
CA LYS A 18 -14.69 -5.29 -8.27
C LYS A 18 -15.60 -4.06 -8.17
N HIS A 19 -15.04 -2.88 -7.94
CA HIS A 19 -15.80 -1.70 -7.53
C HIS A 19 -15.56 -0.46 -8.41
N GLY A 20 -14.61 -0.51 -9.35
CA GLY A 20 -14.20 0.64 -10.14
C GLY A 20 -13.40 1.68 -9.36
N ASN A 21 -13.00 1.37 -8.12
CA ASN A 21 -12.23 2.23 -7.23
C ASN A 21 -10.92 1.53 -6.82
N SER A 22 -9.80 2.21 -7.00
CA SER A 22 -8.45 1.76 -6.65
C SER A 22 -8.07 1.99 -5.20
N GLU A 23 -8.87 2.74 -4.44
CA GLU A 23 -8.68 2.99 -3.02
C GLU A 23 -8.70 1.68 -2.23
N THR A 24 -7.74 1.50 -1.33
CA THR A 24 -7.58 0.28 -0.53
C THR A 24 -6.99 0.59 0.83
N TRP A 25 -7.26 -0.29 1.79
CA TRP A 25 -6.75 -0.23 3.14
C TRP A 25 -5.90 -1.46 3.44
N HIS A 26 -4.71 -1.26 4.01
CA HIS A 26 -3.85 -2.33 4.50
C HIS A 26 -3.74 -2.27 6.02
N GLN A 27 -4.05 -3.38 6.69
CA GLN A 27 -3.99 -3.51 8.14
C GLN A 27 -2.80 -4.39 8.51
N CYS A 28 -1.76 -3.79 9.11
CA CYS A 28 -0.63 -4.52 9.66
C CYS A 28 -1.08 -5.32 10.89
N LYS A 29 -0.59 -6.56 11.05
CA LYS A 29 -0.99 -7.43 12.17
C LYS A 29 -0.01 -7.38 13.34
N ASN A 30 1.22 -6.96 13.09
CA ASN A 30 2.32 -6.93 14.05
C ASN A 30 3.43 -5.98 13.56
N GLY A 31 4.49 -5.82 14.35
CA GLY A 31 5.63 -4.95 14.03
C GLY A 31 6.42 -5.38 12.78
N ASP A 32 6.50 -6.67 12.49
CA ASP A 32 7.18 -7.16 11.28
C ASP A 32 6.39 -6.76 10.02
N ASP A 33 5.07 -6.95 10.05
CA ASP A 33 4.17 -6.50 8.98
C ASP A 33 4.31 -4.98 8.80
N TRP A 34 4.33 -4.21 9.89
CA TRP A 34 4.55 -2.77 9.82
C TRP A 34 5.86 -2.44 9.10
N MET A 35 6.99 -3.03 9.52
CA MET A 35 8.29 -2.77 8.93
C MET A 35 8.31 -3.03 7.41
N TYR A 36 7.79 -4.18 6.97
CA TYR A 36 7.84 -4.53 5.55
C TYR A 36 6.84 -3.76 4.68
N PHE A 37 5.62 -3.55 5.17
CA PHE A 37 4.58 -2.88 4.38
C PHE A 37 4.74 -1.36 4.39
N SER A 38 5.21 -0.75 5.49
CA SER A 38 5.52 0.70 5.52
C SER A 38 6.63 1.04 4.53
N GLU A 39 7.71 0.25 4.50
CA GLU A 39 8.80 0.41 3.53
C GLU A 39 8.29 0.21 2.09
N ALA A 40 7.45 -0.81 1.86
CA ALA A 40 6.87 -1.06 0.55
C ALA A 40 5.98 0.10 0.07
N ILE A 41 5.14 0.65 0.94
CA ILE A 41 4.27 1.80 0.65
C ILE A 41 5.11 3.03 0.33
N ARG A 42 6.08 3.38 1.18
CA ARG A 42 6.99 4.51 0.95
C ARG A 42 7.64 4.44 -0.42
N HIS A 43 8.21 3.27 -0.75
CA HIS A 43 8.82 3.08 -2.05
C HIS A 43 7.83 3.15 -3.23
N LEU A 44 6.62 2.59 -3.10
CA LEU A 44 5.62 2.66 -4.17
C LEU A 44 5.13 4.08 -4.39
N GLU A 45 5.02 4.86 -3.32
CA GLU A 45 4.67 6.28 -3.37
C GLU A 45 5.79 7.13 -3.98
N ASP A 46 7.04 6.94 -3.54
CA ASP A 46 8.23 7.59 -4.12
C ASP A 46 8.36 7.30 -5.62
N GLU A 47 8.08 6.06 -6.03
CA GLU A 47 8.08 5.65 -7.43
C GLU A 47 6.79 6.05 -8.18
N GLY A 48 5.79 6.61 -7.50
CA GLY A 48 4.56 7.13 -8.10
C GLY A 48 3.56 6.06 -8.55
N TYR A 49 3.65 4.83 -8.02
CA TYR A 49 2.70 3.76 -8.31
C TYR A 49 1.42 3.87 -7.46
N ILE A 50 1.53 4.45 -6.27
CA ILE A 50 0.39 4.71 -5.38
C ILE A 50 0.43 6.14 -4.84
N THR A 51 -0.67 6.59 -4.24
CA THR A 51 -0.73 7.78 -3.37
C THR A 51 -1.25 7.41 -1.99
N THR A 52 -0.82 8.14 -0.96
CA THR A 52 -1.34 8.06 0.40
C THR A 52 -1.79 9.44 0.91
N ASP A 53 -2.78 9.50 1.81
CA ASP A 53 -3.29 10.77 2.37
C ASP A 53 -2.95 10.97 3.86
N ASP A 54 -2.75 9.89 4.63
CA ASP A 54 -2.60 9.92 6.09
C ASP A 54 -1.63 8.81 6.58
N PHE A 55 -0.46 8.69 5.96
CA PHE A 55 0.53 7.67 6.28
C PHE A 55 1.80 8.30 6.87
N ASP A 56 2.16 7.88 8.09
CA ASP A 56 3.43 8.22 8.72
C ASP A 56 4.33 6.97 8.74
N PRO A 57 5.31 6.86 7.83
CA PRO A 57 6.22 5.72 7.78
C PRO A 57 7.21 5.69 8.96
N ASP A 58 7.39 6.80 9.67
CA ASP A 58 8.38 6.96 10.73
C ASP A 58 7.75 6.85 12.14
N GLU A 59 6.49 6.42 12.24
CA GLU A 59 5.81 6.12 13.51
C GLU A 59 6.61 5.09 14.32
N ASP A 60 7.10 5.52 15.48
CA ASP A 60 7.97 4.75 16.37
C ASP A 60 7.19 3.97 17.43
N ASP A 61 5.92 4.32 17.68
CA ASP A 61 5.00 3.51 18.47
C ASP A 61 4.36 2.42 17.61
N VAL A 62 4.94 1.21 17.68
CA VAL A 62 4.40 0.01 17.01
C VAL A 62 2.93 -0.25 17.34
N PHE A 63 2.44 0.07 18.53
CA PHE A 63 1.02 -0.15 18.85
C PHE A 63 0.13 0.82 18.07
N LEU A 64 0.53 2.08 17.93
CA LEU A 64 -0.19 3.05 17.10
C LEU A 64 -0.09 2.70 15.62
N ALA A 65 1.11 2.32 15.18
CA ALA A 65 1.41 1.95 13.80
C ALA A 65 0.54 0.78 13.31
N ILE A 66 0.38 -0.27 14.12
CA ILE A 66 -0.45 -1.43 13.77
C ILE A 66 -1.92 -1.24 14.14
N ALA A 67 -2.31 -0.23 14.91
CA ALA A 67 -3.72 -0.02 15.30
C ALA A 67 -4.56 0.59 14.19
N LYS A 68 -3.94 1.29 13.23
CA LYS A 68 -4.63 2.00 12.16
C LYS A 68 -4.34 1.36 10.80
N PRO A 69 -5.36 1.13 9.96
CA PRO A 69 -5.11 0.70 8.60
C PRO A 69 -4.52 1.86 7.78
N ILE A 70 -3.56 1.52 6.92
CA ILE A 70 -2.94 2.46 5.98
C ILE A 70 -3.85 2.56 4.75
N ARG A 71 -4.30 3.77 4.42
CA ARG A 71 -5.10 4.06 3.22
C ARG A 71 -4.18 4.44 2.07
N TYR A 72 -4.38 3.82 0.91
CA TYR A 72 -3.62 4.09 -0.29
C TYR A 72 -4.46 3.83 -1.56
N GLU A 73 -4.06 4.42 -2.68
CA GLU A 73 -4.75 4.27 -3.96
C GLU A 73 -3.75 4.07 -5.11
N LEU A 74 -4.10 3.23 -6.10
CA LEU A 74 -3.33 3.11 -7.34
C LEU A 74 -3.37 4.40 -8.15
N THR A 75 -2.19 4.85 -8.60
CA THR A 75 -2.11 5.86 -9.65
C THR A 75 -2.38 5.23 -11.02
N THR A 76 -2.48 6.07 -12.06
CA THR A 76 -2.47 5.59 -13.45
C THR A 76 -1.22 4.76 -13.76
N LYS A 77 -0.07 5.12 -13.21
CA LYS A 77 1.18 4.37 -13.37
C LYS A 77 1.12 3.00 -12.69
N GLY A 78 0.60 2.95 -11.45
CA GLY A 78 0.35 1.71 -10.71
C GLY A 78 -0.57 0.76 -11.46
N LEU A 79 -1.68 1.30 -11.97
CA LEU A 79 -2.67 0.55 -12.72
C LEU A 79 -2.12 -0.01 -14.04
N SER A 80 -1.32 0.77 -14.78
CA SER A 80 -0.67 0.29 -16.00
C SER A 80 0.34 -0.82 -15.71
N TYR A 81 1.18 -0.63 -14.69
CA TYR A 81 2.20 -1.61 -14.31
C TYR A 81 1.60 -2.98 -14.00
N ILE A 82 0.54 -3.03 -13.20
CA ILE A 82 -0.04 -4.31 -12.79
C ILE A 82 -0.90 -4.99 -13.88
N LYS A 83 -1.34 -4.23 -14.90
CA LYS A 83 -2.02 -4.79 -16.07
C LYS A 83 -1.06 -5.42 -17.08
N GLU A 84 0.18 -4.95 -17.13
CA GLU A 84 1.22 -5.43 -18.04
C GLU A 84 2.06 -6.58 -17.47
N GLY A 85 1.97 -6.81 -16.15
CA GLY A 85 2.70 -7.83 -15.40
C GLY A 85 2.18 -9.25 -15.51
#